data_AF-A0A7X5CTX8-F1
#
_entry.id   AF-A0A7X5CTX8-F1
#
_cell.length_a   1.000
_cell.length_b   1.000
_cell.length_c   1.000
_cell.angle_alpha   90.00
_cell.angle_beta   90.00
_cell.angle_gamma   90.00
#
_symmetry.space_group_name_H-M   'P 1'
#
loop_
_entity.id
_entity.type
_entity.pdbx_description
1 polymer ?
#
loop_
_entity_poly.entity_id
_entity_poly.type
_entity_poly.pdbx_seq_one_letter_code
_entity_poly.pdbx_strand_id
1 'polypeptide(L)'
;MSDDKFYSLKEEQEASGKMIFPLNIHQSLNASAGLQSNEKIGIAIGVWVIFCAVLSWLLMSFIRNIIPNHYILVTICIIVILNLTIGVYLLRFLLDERSVLKEYEAKDGDSFASYFRIYRDTQMSIDSKYGIIEYDDGTQAAILRMRLGYNTDSKSNNTWMFNRDAFRIINDIGMPHREITVTEVFRESDSSEFMRKQTNNISDPILKDAQKRIFKGIFDIAEKESNVPVMYIMIFATTQILKDELYGIIKRLEKHYNAEQTCYRDIKFLNNDEILEFLRNYYKLEVMDMSLLRTKTTLNDIGKSVSCEVLRIYGTSGKNYNTEAMKDLMSSIIKNTGIRKVE
;
A
#
# COMPACT_ATOMS: atom_id res chain seq x y z
N MET A 1 -36.08 -41.28 16.22
CA MET A 1 -35.78 -40.87 14.83
C MET A 1 -35.63 -39.34 14.80
N SER A 2 -34.74 -38.78 15.62
CA SER A 2 -34.76 -37.33 15.91
C SER A 2 -33.43 -36.69 16.33
N ASP A 3 -32.35 -37.45 16.56
CA ASP A 3 -31.11 -36.83 17.05
C ASP A 3 -29.99 -36.83 15.99
N ASP A 4 -29.85 -37.88 15.18
CA ASP A 4 -28.78 -37.96 14.17
C ASP A 4 -28.92 -36.94 13.02
N LYS A 5 -30.14 -36.54 12.67
CA LYS A 5 -30.39 -35.51 11.65
C LYS A 5 -30.09 -34.08 12.12
N PHE A 6 -30.04 -33.85 13.44
CA PHE A 6 -29.80 -32.52 13.99
C PHE A 6 -28.30 -32.20 14.07
N TYR A 7 -27.46 -33.23 14.27
CA TYR A 7 -26.00 -33.09 14.23
C TYR A 7 -25.48 -32.88 12.80
N SER A 8 -26.05 -33.57 11.80
CA SER A 8 -25.60 -33.42 10.40
C SER A 8 -25.84 -32.01 9.84
N LEU A 9 -26.95 -31.35 10.24
CA LEU A 9 -27.27 -30.00 9.79
C LEU A 9 -26.39 -28.92 10.44
N LYS A 10 -25.92 -29.16 11.68
CA LYS A 10 -24.97 -28.26 12.35
C LYS A 10 -23.58 -28.35 11.74
N GLU A 11 -23.12 -29.56 11.40
CA GLU A 11 -21.84 -29.76 10.71
C GLU A 11 -21.85 -29.20 9.28
N GLU A 12 -22.96 -29.32 8.55
CA GLU A 12 -23.11 -28.69 7.23
C GLU A 12 -23.15 -27.16 7.30
N GLN A 13 -23.77 -26.58 8.34
CA GLN A 13 -23.76 -25.12 8.54
C GLN A 13 -22.38 -24.60 8.98
N GLU A 14 -21.64 -25.33 9.81
CA GLU A 14 -20.25 -24.99 10.16
C GLU A 14 -19.28 -25.18 8.99
N ALA A 15 -19.50 -26.18 8.13
CA ALA A 15 -18.72 -26.40 6.90
C ALA A 15 -19.01 -25.33 5.84
N SER A 16 -20.27 -24.90 5.71
CA SER A 16 -20.68 -23.81 4.81
C SER A 16 -20.10 -22.46 5.28
N GLY A 17 -20.07 -22.21 6.60
CA GLY A 17 -19.39 -21.04 7.19
C GLY A 17 -17.87 -21.02 6.98
N LYS A 18 -17.22 -22.19 6.89
CA LYS A 18 -15.78 -22.31 6.57
C LYS A 18 -15.47 -22.07 5.09
N MET A 19 -16.43 -22.20 4.18
CA MET A 19 -16.23 -21.93 2.74
C MET A 19 -16.36 -20.43 2.36
N ILE A 20 -16.63 -19.55 3.33
CA ILE A 20 -16.70 -18.09 3.11
C ILE A 20 -15.31 -17.44 3.09
N PHE A 21 -14.29 -18.10 3.64
CA PHE A 21 -12.92 -17.64 3.60
C PHE A 21 -12.12 -18.44 2.57
N PRO A 22 -11.17 -17.83 1.83
CA PRO A 22 -10.30 -18.58 0.96
C PRO A 22 -9.57 -19.64 1.79
N LEU A 23 -9.78 -20.92 1.43
CA LEU A 23 -9.02 -22.04 1.97
C LEU A 23 -7.54 -21.66 1.88
N ASN A 24 -6.81 -21.76 2.99
CA ASN A 24 -5.39 -21.49 3.01
C ASN A 24 -4.66 -22.61 2.25
N ILE A 25 -4.64 -22.49 0.91
CA ILE A 25 -4.09 -23.48 -0.02
C ILE A 25 -2.60 -23.71 0.29
N HIS A 26 -1.93 -22.75 0.93
CA HIS A 26 -0.54 -22.87 1.35
C HIS A 26 -0.34 -23.84 2.53
N GLN A 27 -1.28 -23.90 3.48
CA GLN A 27 -1.21 -24.92 4.55
C GLN A 27 -1.51 -26.32 4.02
N SER A 28 -2.48 -26.46 3.11
CA SER A 28 -2.77 -27.77 2.49
C SER A 28 -1.69 -28.20 1.50
N LEU A 29 -1.04 -27.27 0.79
CA LEU A 29 0.14 -27.55 -0.05
C LEU A 29 1.38 -27.89 0.79
N ASN A 30 1.63 -27.22 1.91
CA ASN A 30 2.75 -27.54 2.81
C ASN A 30 2.54 -28.87 3.56
N ALA A 31 1.29 -29.24 3.85
CA ALA A 31 0.97 -30.57 4.40
C ALA A 31 1.06 -31.68 3.33
N SER A 32 0.91 -31.35 2.04
CA SER A 32 0.97 -32.32 0.93
C SER A 32 2.36 -32.39 0.25
N ALA A 33 3.23 -31.41 0.46
CA ALA A 33 4.59 -31.38 -0.08
C ALA A 33 5.57 -31.90 0.96
N GLY A 34 5.99 -33.15 0.79
CA GLY A 34 6.83 -33.88 1.75
C GLY A 34 8.12 -33.17 2.18
N LEU A 35 8.54 -33.51 3.41
CA LEU A 35 9.75 -33.12 4.17
C LEU A 35 10.08 -31.62 4.10
N GLN A 36 10.02 -30.95 5.26
CA GLN A 36 10.39 -29.54 5.36
C GLN A 36 11.82 -29.31 4.86
N SER A 37 12.10 -28.15 4.26
CA SER A 37 13.41 -27.80 3.68
C SER A 37 14.57 -28.07 4.64
N ASN A 38 14.38 -27.74 5.93
CA ASN A 38 15.36 -28.01 6.99
C ASN A 38 15.60 -29.50 7.26
N GLU A 39 14.58 -30.35 7.12
CA GLU A 39 14.71 -31.80 7.28
C GLU A 39 15.49 -32.41 6.10
N LYS A 40 15.28 -31.90 4.87
CA LYS A 40 16.04 -32.33 3.68
C LYS A 40 17.52 -31.98 3.79
N ILE A 41 17.84 -30.78 4.30
CA ILE A 41 19.22 -30.35 4.56
C ILE A 41 19.85 -31.22 5.64
N GLY A 42 19.13 -31.48 6.74
CA GLY A 42 19.60 -32.35 7.83
C GLY A 42 19.92 -33.77 7.36
N ILE A 43 19.06 -34.36 6.53
CA ILE A 43 19.27 -35.69 5.94
C ILE A 43 20.50 -35.69 5.01
N ALA A 44 20.64 -34.68 4.14
CA ALA A 44 21.75 -34.61 3.20
C ALA A 44 23.11 -34.45 3.90
N ILE A 45 23.19 -33.60 4.93
CA ILE A 45 24.39 -33.46 5.77
C ILE A 45 24.68 -34.78 6.50
N GLY A 46 23.65 -35.44 7.05
CA GLY A 46 23.78 -36.73 7.71
C GLY A 46 24.38 -37.81 6.80
N VAL A 47 23.87 -37.93 5.57
CA VAL A 47 24.38 -38.88 4.56
C VAL A 47 25.83 -38.55 4.17
N TRP A 48 26.18 -37.27 4.04
CA TRP A 48 27.56 -36.85 3.72
C TRP A 48 28.57 -37.20 4.83
N VAL A 49 28.19 -36.99 6.09
CA VAL A 49 29.04 -37.34 7.24
C VAL A 49 29.26 -38.85 7.30
N ILE A 50 28.21 -39.65 7.09
CA ILE A 50 28.31 -41.11 7.04
C ILE A 50 29.23 -41.55 5.89
N PHE A 51 29.08 -40.95 4.70
CA PHE A 51 29.94 -41.22 3.56
C PHE A 51 31.41 -40.92 3.87
N CYS A 52 31.72 -39.77 4.48
CA CYS A 52 33.07 -39.41 4.89
C CYS A 52 33.67 -40.39 5.91
N ALA A 53 32.86 -40.87 6.86
CA ALA A 53 33.31 -41.85 7.86
C ALA A 53 33.65 -43.21 7.22
N VAL A 54 32.80 -43.71 6.32
CA VAL A 54 33.01 -44.96 5.59
C VAL A 54 34.23 -44.84 4.66
N LEU A 55 34.35 -43.73 3.94
CA LEU A 55 35.47 -43.47 3.04
C LEU A 55 36.79 -43.38 3.81
N SER A 56 36.80 -42.74 4.99
CA SER A 56 37.97 -42.67 5.86
C SER A 56 38.45 -44.05 6.29
N TRP A 57 37.52 -44.93 6.68
CA TRP A 57 37.84 -46.29 7.08
C TRP A 57 38.46 -47.11 5.93
N LEU A 58 37.90 -47.00 4.72
CA LEU A 58 38.44 -47.66 3.52
C LEU A 58 39.82 -47.11 3.13
N LEU A 59 39.98 -45.79 3.10
CA LEU A 59 41.26 -45.15 2.78
C LEU A 59 42.35 -45.49 3.79
N MET A 60 42.00 -45.51 5.08
CA MET A 60 42.95 -45.86 6.14
C MET A 60 43.45 -47.31 5.98
N SER A 61 42.56 -48.24 5.61
CA SER A 61 42.92 -49.63 5.32
C SER A 61 43.83 -49.76 4.09
N PHE A 62 43.51 -49.04 3.00
CA PHE A 62 44.28 -49.08 1.76
C PHE A 62 45.65 -48.42 1.90
N ILE A 63 45.72 -47.21 2.48
CA ILE A 63 46.96 -46.43 2.61
C ILE A 63 47.90 -47.08 3.62
N ARG A 64 47.38 -47.78 4.65
CA ARG A 64 48.21 -48.56 5.58
C ARG A 64 49.08 -49.60 4.86
N ASN A 65 48.59 -50.17 3.76
CA ASN A 65 49.35 -51.16 2.98
C ASN A 65 50.45 -50.53 2.11
N ILE A 66 50.39 -49.21 1.84
CA ILE A 66 51.34 -48.50 0.98
C ILE A 66 52.34 -47.70 1.82
N ILE A 67 51.88 -46.95 2.82
CA ILE A 67 52.69 -46.05 3.66
C ILE A 67 52.36 -46.27 5.15
N PRO A 68 52.83 -47.37 5.76
CA PRO A 68 52.42 -47.79 7.10
C PRO A 68 52.81 -46.83 8.23
N ASN A 69 53.83 -45.99 8.04
CA ASN A 69 54.29 -45.07 9.09
C ASN A 69 53.51 -43.75 9.13
N HIS A 70 52.85 -43.36 8.03
CA HIS A 70 52.19 -42.05 7.91
C HIS A 70 50.74 -42.12 7.38
N TYR A 71 50.17 -43.32 7.26
CA TYR A 71 48.85 -43.54 6.67
C TYR A 71 47.74 -42.71 7.32
N ILE A 72 47.80 -42.47 8.64
CA ILE A 72 46.80 -41.66 9.35
C ILE A 72 46.83 -40.20 8.85
N LEU A 73 48.02 -39.58 8.81
CA LEU A 73 48.18 -38.20 8.35
C LEU A 73 47.75 -38.02 6.89
N VAL A 74 48.16 -38.96 6.02
CA VAL A 74 47.81 -38.92 4.59
C VAL A 74 46.29 -39.06 4.39
N THR A 75 45.64 -39.94 5.16
CA THR A 75 44.17 -40.12 5.11
C THR A 75 43.43 -38.85 5.53
N ILE A 76 43.87 -38.21 6.62
CA ILE A 76 43.29 -36.95 7.10
C ILE A 76 43.44 -35.86 6.02
N CYS A 77 44.62 -35.71 5.42
CA CYS A 77 44.84 -34.71 4.37
C CYS A 77 43.91 -34.90 3.16
N ILE A 78 43.72 -36.15 2.70
CA ILE A 78 42.82 -36.45 1.59
C ILE A 78 41.37 -36.09 1.92
N ILE A 79 40.90 -36.43 3.13
CA ILE A 79 39.54 -36.13 3.57
C ILE A 79 39.33 -34.63 3.71
N VAL A 80 40.32 -33.88 4.21
CA VAL A 80 40.23 -32.42 4.31
C VAL A 80 40.11 -31.77 2.92
N ILE A 81 40.93 -32.21 1.95
CA ILE A 81 40.85 -31.71 0.57
C ILE A 81 39.50 -32.04 -0.06
N LEU A 82 38.96 -33.24 0.19
CA LEU A 82 37.66 -33.65 -0.31
C LEU A 82 36.51 -32.83 0.29
N ASN A 83 36.58 -32.48 1.57
CA ASN A 83 35.59 -31.61 2.21
C ASN A 83 35.67 -30.17 1.71
N LEU A 84 36.88 -29.63 1.49
CA LEU A 84 37.06 -28.28 0.95
C LEU A 84 36.62 -28.15 -0.51
N THR A 85 36.73 -29.23 -1.29
CA THR A 85 36.30 -29.24 -2.69
C THR A 85 34.82 -29.60 -2.78
N ILE A 86 34.46 -30.85 -2.53
CA ILE A 86 33.10 -31.37 -2.76
C ILE A 86 32.14 -30.91 -1.67
N GLY A 87 32.57 -30.89 -0.41
CA GLY A 87 31.73 -30.48 0.71
C GLY A 87 31.23 -29.03 0.58
N VAL A 88 32.09 -28.11 0.13
CA VAL A 88 31.72 -26.70 -0.11
C VAL A 88 30.71 -26.57 -1.26
N TYR A 89 30.89 -27.31 -2.37
CA TYR A 89 29.93 -27.28 -3.48
C TYR A 89 28.57 -27.89 -3.09
N LEU A 90 28.58 -28.96 -2.30
CA LEU A 90 27.36 -29.63 -1.84
C LEU A 90 26.60 -28.73 -0.86
N LEU A 91 27.31 -28.03 0.03
CA LEU A 91 26.73 -27.04 0.94
C LEU A 91 26.19 -25.81 0.20
N ARG A 92 26.89 -25.34 -0.84
CA ARG A 92 26.41 -24.24 -1.72
C ARG A 92 25.21 -24.64 -2.58
N PHE A 93 25.10 -25.91 -2.97
CA PHE A 93 23.96 -26.43 -3.72
C PHE A 93 22.73 -26.67 -2.84
N LEU A 94 22.93 -27.13 -1.59
CA LEU A 94 21.85 -27.34 -0.62
C LEU A 94 21.33 -26.04 -0.01
N LEU A 95 22.23 -25.09 0.26
CA LEU A 95 21.89 -23.70 0.61
C LEU A 95 21.70 -22.92 -0.68
N ASP A 96 20.82 -23.39 -1.57
CA ASP A 96 20.47 -22.64 -2.77
C ASP A 96 20.00 -21.26 -2.32
N GLU A 97 20.90 -20.29 -2.48
CA GLU A 97 20.80 -18.96 -1.90
C GLU A 97 19.49 -18.30 -2.35
N ARG A 98 19.00 -18.71 -3.53
CA ARG A 98 17.72 -18.32 -4.13
C ARG A 98 16.50 -18.92 -3.46
N SER A 99 16.54 -20.15 -2.93
CA SER A 99 15.41 -20.71 -2.19
C SER A 99 15.34 -20.13 -0.78
N VAL A 100 16.49 -19.90 -0.14
CA VAL A 100 16.55 -19.24 1.16
C VAL A 100 16.17 -17.76 1.05
N LEU A 101 16.62 -17.04 0.00
CA LEU A 101 16.16 -15.67 -0.30
C LEU A 101 14.66 -15.63 -0.58
N LYS A 102 14.11 -16.57 -1.35
CA LYS A 102 12.66 -16.67 -1.57
C LYS A 102 11.88 -16.97 -0.29
N GLU A 103 12.44 -17.77 0.62
CA GLU A 103 11.83 -18.10 1.91
C GLU A 103 11.95 -16.93 2.90
N TYR A 104 13.01 -16.11 2.80
CA TYR A 104 13.17 -14.86 3.53
C TYR A 104 12.23 -13.76 3.01
N GLU A 105 12.12 -13.60 1.69
CA GLU A 105 11.15 -12.72 1.02
C GLU A 105 9.70 -13.16 1.32
N ALA A 106 9.44 -14.47 1.43
CA ALA A 106 8.15 -15.00 1.84
C ALA A 106 7.85 -14.78 3.34
N LYS A 107 8.88 -14.81 4.21
CA LYS A 107 8.74 -14.47 5.64
C LYS A 107 8.46 -13.00 5.89
N ASP A 108 9.02 -12.09 5.08
CA ASP A 108 8.62 -10.68 5.06
C ASP A 108 7.21 -10.47 4.45
N GLY A 109 6.68 -11.48 3.75
CA GLY A 109 5.31 -11.51 3.24
C GLY A 109 4.23 -11.85 4.28
N ASP A 110 4.57 -12.56 5.36
CA ASP A 110 3.57 -13.20 6.23
C ASP A 110 2.97 -12.27 7.31
N SER A 111 3.54 -11.08 7.53
CA SER A 111 2.96 -10.06 8.43
C SER A 111 2.45 -8.81 7.70
N PHE A 112 2.79 -8.62 6.43
CA PHE A 112 2.37 -7.45 5.64
C PHE A 112 1.20 -7.74 4.69
N ALA A 113 0.88 -9.01 4.39
CA ALA A 113 -0.24 -9.37 3.52
C ALA A 113 -1.62 -9.02 4.09
N SER A 114 -1.71 -8.72 5.39
CA SER A 114 -2.91 -8.17 6.04
C SER A 114 -3.18 -6.71 5.68
N TYR A 115 -2.20 -6.03 5.07
CA TYR A 115 -2.24 -4.60 4.82
C TYR A 115 -2.39 -4.28 3.34
N PHE A 116 -3.40 -3.48 3.02
CA PHE A 116 -3.50 -2.87 1.70
C PHE A 116 -2.46 -1.75 1.62
N ARG A 117 -1.44 -1.91 0.78
CA ARG A 117 -0.33 -0.96 0.66
C ARG A 117 -0.71 0.16 -0.29
N ILE A 118 -0.50 1.40 0.14
CA ILE A 118 -0.65 2.57 -0.70
C ILE A 118 0.55 3.51 -0.53
N TYR A 119 0.89 4.21 -1.60
CA TYR A 119 1.85 5.30 -1.60
C TYR A 119 1.07 6.60 -1.86
N ARG A 120 1.23 7.57 -0.96
CA ARG A 120 0.87 8.97 -1.17
C ARG A 120 1.87 9.54 -2.16
N ASP A 121 1.35 10.09 -3.25
CA ASP A 121 2.20 10.80 -4.18
C ASP A 121 2.74 12.07 -3.50
N THR A 122 4.07 12.15 -3.37
CA THR A 122 4.75 13.30 -2.76
C THR A 122 4.94 14.44 -3.76
N GLN A 123 4.89 14.17 -5.07
CA GLN A 123 5.10 15.18 -6.12
C GLN A 123 3.86 16.02 -6.40
N MET A 124 2.65 15.48 -6.17
CA MET A 124 1.39 16.22 -6.32
C MET A 124 0.91 16.93 -5.04
N SER A 125 1.74 16.96 -4.00
CA SER A 125 1.48 17.64 -2.71
C SER A 125 1.34 19.17 -2.78
N ILE A 126 1.36 19.76 -3.98
CA ILE A 126 1.30 21.22 -4.19
C ILE A 126 -0.11 21.77 -3.92
N ASP A 127 -1.16 20.93 -3.93
CA ASP A 127 -2.52 21.34 -3.56
C ASP A 127 -3.15 20.29 -2.63
N SER A 128 -3.09 20.52 -1.32
CA SER A 128 -3.55 19.61 -0.26
C SER A 128 -5.06 19.28 -0.29
N LYS A 129 -5.76 19.85 -1.26
CA LYS A 129 -7.20 19.74 -1.45
C LYS A 129 -7.65 18.39 -2.02
N TYR A 130 -6.83 17.73 -2.85
CA TYR A 130 -7.18 16.47 -3.50
C TYR A 130 -6.22 15.36 -3.06
N GLY A 131 -6.75 14.25 -2.60
CA GLY A 131 -5.97 13.05 -2.33
C GLY A 131 -5.79 12.22 -3.60
N ILE A 132 -4.55 11.90 -3.93
CA ILE A 132 -4.19 10.95 -4.99
C ILE A 132 -3.29 9.90 -4.35
N ILE A 133 -3.71 8.65 -4.48
CA ILE A 133 -2.97 7.50 -3.98
C ILE A 133 -2.42 6.70 -5.14
N GLU A 134 -1.25 6.10 -4.96
CA GLU A 134 -0.63 5.15 -5.87
C GLU A 134 -0.67 3.76 -5.22
N TYR A 135 -1.11 2.76 -5.97
CA TYR A 135 -1.10 1.36 -5.55
C TYR A 135 0.27 0.70 -5.83
N ASP A 136 0.49 -0.51 -5.32
CA ASP A 136 1.74 -1.27 -5.51
C ASP A 136 2.10 -1.53 -6.97
N ASP A 137 1.11 -1.64 -7.86
CA ASP A 137 1.30 -1.81 -9.30
C ASP A 137 1.67 -0.49 -10.02
N GLY A 138 1.75 0.63 -9.29
CA GLY A 138 1.98 1.96 -9.82
C GLY A 138 0.72 2.63 -10.40
N THR A 139 -0.46 2.05 -10.26
CA THR A 139 -1.71 2.70 -10.67
C THR A 139 -2.04 3.84 -9.72
N GLN A 140 -2.36 5.03 -10.23
CA GLN A 140 -2.84 6.13 -9.40
C GLN A 140 -4.36 6.15 -9.33
N ALA A 141 -4.93 6.56 -8.20
CA ALA A 141 -6.36 6.71 -8.05
C ALA A 141 -6.75 7.97 -7.28
N ALA A 142 -7.84 8.57 -7.74
CA ALA A 142 -8.56 9.63 -7.05
C ALA A 142 -9.99 9.16 -6.76
N ILE A 143 -10.52 9.55 -5.60
CA ILE A 143 -11.85 9.11 -5.16
C ILE A 143 -12.75 10.33 -4.98
N LEU A 144 -13.85 10.34 -5.72
CA LEU A 144 -14.92 11.30 -5.55
C LEU A 144 -16.00 10.71 -4.64
N ARG A 145 -16.45 11.48 -3.65
CA ARG A 145 -17.58 11.16 -2.77
C ARG A 145 -18.76 12.06 -3.08
N MET A 146 -19.94 11.47 -3.20
CA MET A 146 -21.21 12.14 -3.42
C MET A 146 -22.24 11.64 -2.39
N ARG A 147 -22.64 12.50 -1.46
CA ARG A 147 -23.63 12.17 -0.42
C ARG A 147 -25.02 12.55 -0.90
N LEU A 148 -25.93 11.59 -0.91
CA LEU A 148 -27.32 11.87 -1.26
C LEU A 148 -28.01 12.67 -0.14
N GLY A 149 -28.95 13.51 -0.53
CA GLY A 149 -29.75 14.36 0.34
C GLY A 149 -31.21 14.33 -0.06
N TYR A 150 -31.90 15.45 0.18
CA TYR A 150 -33.31 15.56 -0.17
C TYR A 150 -33.52 15.50 -1.69
N ASN A 151 -34.61 14.88 -2.11
CA ASN A 151 -34.93 14.64 -3.51
C ASN A 151 -36.25 15.29 -3.90
N THR A 152 -36.32 15.76 -5.14
CA THR A 152 -37.53 16.21 -5.85
C THR A 152 -37.43 15.73 -7.30
N ASP A 153 -38.54 15.57 -8.03
CA ASP A 153 -38.49 15.06 -9.41
C ASP A 153 -37.55 15.88 -10.32
N SER A 154 -37.55 17.21 -10.14
CA SER A 154 -36.63 18.11 -10.85
C SER A 154 -35.16 17.82 -10.52
N LYS A 155 -34.83 17.72 -9.23
CA LYS A 155 -33.47 17.38 -8.78
C LYS A 155 -33.04 15.98 -9.22
N SER A 156 -33.94 15.02 -9.24
CA SER A 156 -33.68 13.66 -9.71
C SER A 156 -33.26 13.66 -11.18
N ASN A 157 -34.03 14.34 -12.03
CA ASN A 157 -33.72 14.47 -13.45
C ASN A 157 -32.38 15.20 -13.68
N ASN A 158 -32.15 16.30 -12.96
CA ASN A 158 -30.88 17.01 -13.03
C ASN A 158 -29.71 16.12 -12.60
N THR A 159 -29.86 15.35 -11.53
CA THR A 159 -28.84 14.41 -11.03
C THR A 159 -28.51 13.33 -12.05
N TRP A 160 -29.50 12.83 -12.79
CA TRP A 160 -29.27 11.87 -13.86
C TRP A 160 -28.44 12.49 -15.01
N MET A 161 -28.83 13.67 -15.49
CA MET A 161 -28.08 14.38 -16.54
C MET A 161 -26.65 14.67 -16.09
N PHE A 162 -26.52 15.08 -14.83
CA PHE A 162 -25.29 15.41 -14.16
C PHE A 162 -24.33 14.21 -14.09
N ASN A 163 -24.79 13.06 -13.61
CA ASN A 163 -23.96 11.85 -13.55
C ASN A 163 -23.54 11.38 -14.94
N ARG A 164 -24.46 11.42 -15.91
CA ARG A 164 -24.16 11.06 -17.31
C ARG A 164 -23.03 11.92 -17.87
N ASP A 165 -23.06 13.23 -17.63
CA ASP A 165 -22.06 14.16 -18.13
C ASP A 165 -20.72 13.98 -17.39
N ALA A 166 -20.74 13.69 -16.08
CA ALA A 166 -19.53 13.33 -15.31
C ALA A 166 -18.87 12.05 -15.84
N PHE A 167 -19.63 10.98 -16.07
CA PHE A 167 -19.08 9.74 -16.65
C PHE A 167 -18.58 9.94 -18.07
N ARG A 168 -19.23 10.81 -18.86
CA ARG A 168 -18.73 11.19 -20.18
C ARG A 168 -17.36 11.86 -20.10
N ILE A 169 -17.14 12.79 -19.15
CA ILE A 169 -15.83 13.42 -18.96
C ILE A 169 -14.73 12.38 -18.66
N ILE A 170 -15.04 11.38 -17.81
CA ILE A 170 -14.09 10.31 -17.46
C ILE A 170 -13.83 9.40 -18.67
N ASN A 171 -14.89 8.99 -19.37
CA ASN A 171 -14.83 8.06 -20.49
C ASN A 171 -14.20 8.67 -21.75
N ASP A 172 -14.39 9.98 -22.00
CA ASP A 172 -13.81 10.68 -23.16
C ASP A 172 -12.26 10.63 -23.13
N ILE A 173 -11.66 10.52 -21.94
CA ILE A 173 -10.20 10.39 -21.76
C ILE A 173 -9.78 8.91 -21.64
N GLY A 174 -10.74 8.00 -21.48
CA GLY A 174 -10.49 6.57 -21.37
C GLY A 174 -9.98 6.13 -19.99
N MET A 175 -10.26 6.88 -18.92
CA MET A 175 -9.89 6.46 -17.56
C MET A 175 -10.83 5.38 -17.04
N PRO A 176 -10.29 4.22 -16.60
CA PRO A 176 -11.08 3.24 -15.88
C PRO A 176 -11.66 3.87 -14.60
N HIS A 177 -12.91 3.54 -14.28
CA HIS A 177 -13.53 3.97 -13.05
C HIS A 177 -14.42 2.88 -12.46
N ARG A 178 -14.65 2.96 -11.15
CA ARG A 178 -15.54 2.05 -10.41
C ARG A 178 -16.49 2.84 -9.53
N GLU A 179 -17.76 2.49 -9.61
CA GLU A 179 -18.81 3.03 -8.76
C GLU A 179 -19.05 2.13 -7.55
N ILE A 180 -19.14 2.73 -6.38
CA ILE A 180 -19.35 2.05 -5.11
C ILE A 180 -20.41 2.81 -4.33
N THR A 181 -21.48 2.13 -3.92
CA THR A 181 -22.53 2.71 -3.08
C THR A 181 -22.51 2.05 -1.72
N VAL A 182 -22.39 2.86 -0.66
CA VAL A 182 -22.38 2.40 0.73
C VAL A 182 -23.30 3.28 1.58
N THR A 183 -23.70 2.79 2.74
CA THR A 183 -24.47 3.59 3.71
C THR A 183 -23.56 4.64 4.34
N GLU A 184 -24.08 5.86 4.49
CA GLU A 184 -23.38 6.96 5.14
C GLU A 184 -23.16 6.69 6.64
N VAL A 185 -21.92 6.80 7.10
CA VAL A 185 -21.61 6.98 8.51
C VAL A 185 -21.73 8.46 8.84
N PHE A 186 -22.92 8.90 9.28
CA PHE A 186 -23.21 10.33 9.49
C PHE A 186 -22.26 10.99 10.50
N ARG A 187 -21.75 10.23 11.48
CA ARG A 187 -20.82 10.71 12.51
C ARG A 187 -19.46 11.18 11.96
N GLU A 188 -19.09 10.71 10.77
CA GLU A 188 -17.86 11.06 10.05
C GLU A 188 -18.13 12.10 8.95
N SER A 189 -19.36 12.65 8.88
CA SER A 189 -19.73 13.63 7.87
C SER A 189 -19.22 15.03 8.18
N ASP A 190 -18.97 15.81 7.13
CA ASP A 190 -18.61 17.23 7.21
C ASP A 190 -19.73 18.02 7.92
N SER A 191 -20.99 17.58 7.76
CA SER A 191 -22.13 18.12 8.51
C SER A 191 -22.00 17.88 10.02
N SER A 192 -21.57 16.69 10.44
CA SER A 192 -21.32 16.38 11.86
C SER A 192 -20.15 17.18 12.42
N GLU A 193 -19.09 17.38 11.63
CA GLU A 193 -17.95 18.20 12.03
C GLU A 193 -18.36 19.66 12.20
N PHE A 194 -19.17 20.18 11.28
CA PHE A 194 -19.76 21.51 11.38
C PHE A 194 -20.58 21.65 12.66
N MET A 195 -21.45 20.70 12.97
CA MET A 195 -22.22 20.67 14.22
C MET A 195 -21.27 20.73 15.44
N ARG A 196 -20.24 19.90 15.49
CA ARG A 196 -19.25 19.91 16.59
C ARG A 196 -18.54 21.27 16.73
N LYS A 197 -18.14 21.88 15.61
CA LYS A 197 -17.52 23.22 15.59
C LYS A 197 -18.45 24.29 16.15
N GLN A 198 -19.72 24.29 15.76
CA GLN A 198 -20.72 25.24 16.29
C GLN A 198 -20.88 25.11 17.81
N THR A 199 -20.96 23.89 18.34
CA THR A 199 -21.05 23.67 19.79
C THR A 199 -19.81 24.15 20.54
N ASN A 200 -18.63 24.05 19.94
CA ASN A 200 -17.40 24.51 20.57
C ASN A 200 -17.33 26.03 20.70
N ASN A 201 -18.00 26.76 19.80
CA ASN A 201 -18.06 28.22 19.79
C ASN A 201 -19.04 28.82 20.82
N ILE A 202 -19.86 28.00 21.48
CA ILE A 202 -20.78 28.47 22.53
C ILE A 202 -19.99 28.79 23.80
N SER A 203 -20.09 30.04 24.27
CA SER A 203 -19.41 30.50 25.50
C SER A 203 -20.13 30.06 26.79
N ASP A 204 -21.46 29.97 26.77
CA ASP A 204 -22.27 29.56 27.93
C ASP A 204 -22.10 28.04 28.20
N PRO A 205 -21.61 27.62 29.38
CA PRO A 205 -21.38 26.21 29.70
C PRO A 205 -22.65 25.35 29.72
N ILE A 206 -23.78 25.90 30.17
CA ILE A 206 -25.06 25.18 30.31
C ILE A 206 -25.64 24.94 28.92
N LEU A 207 -25.65 25.98 28.07
CA LEU A 207 -26.12 25.88 26.70
C LEU A 207 -25.23 24.92 25.88
N LYS A 208 -23.91 24.99 26.09
CA LYS A 208 -22.95 24.08 25.44
C LYS A 208 -23.21 22.62 25.83
N ASP A 209 -23.46 22.33 27.11
CA ASP A 209 -23.77 20.97 27.54
C ASP A 209 -25.11 20.46 26.98
N ALA A 210 -26.14 21.31 27.00
CA ALA A 210 -27.43 20.98 26.40
C ALA A 210 -27.29 20.66 24.90
N GLN A 211 -26.56 21.49 24.15
CA GLN A 211 -26.31 21.27 22.72
C GLN A 211 -25.53 19.97 22.46
N LYS A 212 -24.53 19.65 23.29
CA LYS A 212 -23.80 18.37 23.21
C LYS A 212 -24.72 17.17 23.41
N ARG A 213 -25.64 17.23 24.38
CA ARG A 213 -26.60 16.15 24.63
C ARG A 213 -27.55 15.95 23.46
N ILE A 214 -28.06 17.03 22.87
CA ILE A 214 -28.90 16.98 21.67
C ILE A 214 -28.13 16.33 20.51
N PHE A 215 -26.91 16.78 20.23
CA PHE A 215 -26.11 16.23 19.14
C PHE A 215 -25.72 14.77 19.36
N LYS A 216 -25.43 14.37 20.60
CA LYS A 216 -25.24 12.96 20.94
C LYS A 216 -26.49 12.14 20.61
N GLY A 217 -27.68 12.62 20.99
CA GLY A 217 -28.94 11.97 20.64
C GLY A 217 -29.14 11.84 19.12
N ILE A 218 -28.85 12.90 18.37
CA ILE A 218 -28.91 12.87 16.89
C ILE A 218 -27.93 11.83 16.33
N PHE A 219 -26.69 11.78 16.82
CA PHE A 219 -25.70 10.80 16.35
C PHE A 219 -26.09 9.37 16.69
N ASP A 220 -26.61 9.13 17.89
CA ASP A 220 -27.05 7.79 18.32
C ASP A 220 -28.25 7.30 17.50
N ILE A 221 -29.17 8.20 17.12
CA ILE A 221 -30.28 7.90 16.21
C ILE A 221 -29.74 7.66 14.79
N ALA A 222 -28.90 8.55 14.28
CA ALA A 222 -28.33 8.41 12.94
C ALA A 222 -27.52 7.11 12.79
N GLU A 223 -26.78 6.69 13.82
CA GLU A 223 -26.02 5.44 13.77
C GLU A 223 -26.91 4.19 13.74
N LYS A 224 -28.11 4.26 14.31
CA LYS A 224 -29.07 3.14 14.32
C LYS A 224 -30.01 3.13 13.12
N GLU A 225 -30.40 4.31 12.64
CA GLU A 225 -31.51 4.47 11.69
C GLU A 225 -31.08 5.06 10.33
N SER A 226 -29.86 5.61 10.21
CA SER A 226 -29.41 6.19 8.94
C SER A 226 -29.22 5.10 7.90
N ASN A 227 -29.98 5.22 6.81
CA ASN A 227 -29.87 4.41 5.60
C ASN A 227 -29.52 5.27 4.38
N VAL A 228 -29.00 6.48 4.60
CA VAL A 228 -28.74 7.40 3.49
C VAL A 228 -27.56 6.88 2.66
N PRO A 229 -27.71 6.71 1.33
CA PRO A 229 -26.63 6.19 0.52
C PRO A 229 -25.59 7.28 0.19
N VAL A 230 -24.34 6.86 0.14
CA VAL A 230 -23.21 7.63 -0.38
C VAL A 230 -22.65 6.89 -1.57
N MET A 231 -22.47 7.61 -2.66
CA MET A 231 -21.84 7.10 -3.87
C MET A 231 -20.38 7.56 -3.91
N TYR A 232 -19.49 6.62 -4.18
CA TYR A 232 -18.09 6.84 -4.42
C TYR A 232 -17.76 6.47 -5.86
N ILE A 233 -17.02 7.33 -6.55
CA ILE A 233 -16.45 7.04 -7.86
C ILE A 233 -14.94 7.02 -7.69
N MET A 234 -14.36 5.83 -7.86
CA MET A 234 -12.91 5.65 -7.91
C MET A 234 -12.47 5.78 -9.36
N ILE A 235 -11.58 6.73 -9.66
CA ILE A 235 -11.03 6.98 -10.99
C ILE A 235 -9.59 6.50 -10.98
N PHE A 236 -9.21 5.65 -11.93
CA PHE A 236 -7.90 5.04 -12.01
C PHE A 236 -7.10 5.57 -13.20
N ALA A 237 -5.83 5.87 -12.96
CA ALA A 237 -4.83 6.23 -13.95
C ALA A 237 -3.76 5.13 -13.99
N THR A 238 -3.92 4.20 -14.93
CA THR A 238 -3.07 2.99 -15.05
C THR A 238 -1.79 3.21 -15.86
N THR A 239 -1.79 4.22 -16.74
CA THR A 239 -0.65 4.55 -17.61
C THR A 239 -0.10 5.93 -17.29
N GLN A 240 1.16 6.19 -17.63
CA GLN A 240 1.80 7.49 -17.35
C GLN A 240 1.04 8.66 -17.99
N ILE A 241 0.53 8.49 -19.21
CA ILE A 241 -0.27 9.51 -19.91
C ILE A 241 -1.54 9.84 -19.11
N LEU A 242 -2.22 8.82 -18.57
CA LEU A 242 -3.41 9.03 -17.75
C LEU A 242 -3.08 9.66 -16.39
N LYS A 243 -1.90 9.40 -15.82
CA LYS A 243 -1.47 10.03 -14.57
C LYS A 243 -1.33 11.54 -14.76
N ASP A 244 -0.70 11.96 -15.85
CA ASP A 244 -0.52 13.38 -16.16
C ASP A 244 -1.88 14.09 -16.38
N GLU A 245 -2.86 13.38 -16.96
CA GLU A 245 -4.23 13.89 -17.19
C GLU A 245 -5.16 13.83 -15.96
N LEU A 246 -4.83 13.04 -14.93
CA LEU A 246 -5.71 12.77 -13.78
C LEU A 246 -6.10 14.06 -13.07
N TYR A 247 -5.14 14.95 -12.85
CA TYR A 247 -5.39 16.25 -12.24
C TYR A 247 -6.31 17.14 -13.08
N GLY A 248 -6.15 17.08 -14.41
CA GLY A 248 -7.00 17.79 -15.35
C GLY A 248 -8.45 17.33 -15.25
N ILE A 249 -8.68 16.01 -15.13
CA ILE A 249 -10.02 15.44 -14.91
C ILE A 249 -10.60 15.91 -13.58
N ILE A 250 -9.83 15.83 -12.49
CA ILE A 250 -10.29 16.25 -11.15
C ILE A 250 -10.82 17.69 -11.21
N LYS A 251 -10.08 18.62 -11.83
CA LYS A 251 -10.51 20.01 -11.98
C LYS A 251 -11.73 20.19 -12.88
N ARG A 252 -11.82 19.43 -13.98
CA ARG A 252 -12.98 19.49 -14.88
C ARG A 252 -14.24 19.00 -14.19
N LEU A 253 -14.14 17.90 -13.46
CA LEU A 253 -15.22 17.33 -12.67
C LEU A 253 -15.61 18.29 -11.54
N GLU A 254 -14.65 18.85 -10.80
CA GLU A 254 -14.95 19.84 -9.76
C GLU A 254 -15.69 21.07 -10.29
N LYS A 255 -15.29 21.59 -11.45
CA LYS A 255 -16.02 22.69 -12.09
C LYS A 255 -17.42 22.29 -12.54
N HIS A 256 -17.63 21.02 -12.86
CA HIS A 256 -18.93 20.50 -13.26
C HIS A 256 -19.87 20.41 -12.04
N TYR A 257 -19.39 19.95 -10.89
CA TYR A 257 -20.20 19.74 -9.69
C TYR A 257 -20.83 21.04 -9.16
N ASN A 258 -22.15 21.14 -9.30
CA ASN A 258 -22.98 22.11 -8.57
C ASN A 258 -24.06 21.38 -7.76
N ALA A 259 -23.79 21.18 -6.47
CA ALA A 259 -24.64 20.39 -5.58
C ALA A 259 -26.07 20.95 -5.47
N GLU A 260 -26.26 22.28 -5.55
CA GLU A 260 -27.56 22.94 -5.30
C GLU A 260 -28.67 22.47 -6.25
N GLN A 261 -28.31 22.15 -7.50
CA GLN A 261 -29.24 21.73 -8.55
C GLN A 261 -29.50 20.22 -8.58
N THR A 262 -28.77 19.45 -7.77
CA THR A 262 -28.83 17.98 -7.73
C THR A 262 -29.48 17.48 -6.43
N CYS A 263 -29.61 16.16 -6.32
CA CYS A 263 -30.00 15.45 -5.10
C CYS A 263 -28.81 15.25 -4.15
N TYR A 264 -27.60 15.64 -4.54
CA TYR A 264 -26.43 15.54 -3.69
C TYR A 264 -26.39 16.70 -2.70
N ARG A 265 -26.21 16.39 -1.42
CA ARG A 265 -25.99 17.41 -0.38
C ARG A 265 -24.55 17.92 -0.38
N ASP A 266 -23.62 17.06 -0.80
CA ASP A 266 -22.18 17.25 -0.70
C ASP A 266 -21.50 16.42 -1.79
N ILE A 267 -20.59 17.05 -2.52
CA ILE A 267 -19.79 16.41 -3.57
C ILE A 267 -18.36 16.89 -3.41
N LYS A 268 -17.44 15.95 -3.16
CA LYS A 268 -16.07 16.28 -2.80
C LYS A 268 -15.12 15.17 -3.20
N PHE A 269 -13.94 15.55 -3.71
CA PHE A 269 -12.81 14.64 -3.82
C PHE A 269 -12.19 14.41 -2.44
N LEU A 270 -11.99 13.16 -2.08
CA LEU A 270 -11.42 12.78 -0.79
C LEU A 270 -9.96 13.26 -0.69
N ASN A 271 -9.58 13.73 0.50
CA ASN A 271 -8.17 13.94 0.82
C ASN A 271 -7.48 12.60 1.18
N ASN A 272 -6.16 12.61 1.37
CA ASN A 272 -5.40 11.38 1.64
C ASN A 272 -5.86 10.63 2.91
N ASP A 273 -6.30 11.34 3.94
CA ASP A 273 -6.76 10.73 5.19
C ASP A 273 -8.16 10.11 5.03
N GLU A 274 -9.06 10.79 4.32
CA GLU A 274 -10.39 10.29 3.97
C GLU A 274 -10.31 9.08 3.03
N ILE A 275 -9.34 9.05 2.10
CA ILE A 275 -9.10 7.89 1.23
C ILE A 275 -8.67 6.67 2.06
N LEU A 276 -7.77 6.86 3.03
CA LEU A 276 -7.35 5.78 3.93
C LEU A 276 -8.53 5.20 4.70
N GLU A 277 -9.37 6.06 5.27
CA GLU A 277 -10.56 5.64 6.01
C GLU A 277 -11.58 4.94 5.11
N PHE A 278 -11.81 5.46 3.90
CA PHE A 278 -12.63 4.81 2.89
C PHE A 278 -12.12 3.40 2.56
N LEU A 279 -10.82 3.24 2.28
CA LEU A 279 -10.23 1.95 1.94
C LEU A 279 -10.32 0.96 3.11
N ARG A 280 -10.09 1.41 4.35
CA ARG A 280 -10.29 0.58 5.56
C ARG A 280 -11.73 0.12 5.69
N ASN A 281 -12.67 1.03 5.48
CA ASN A 281 -14.10 0.74 5.61
C ASN A 281 -14.62 -0.16 4.50
N TYR A 282 -14.13 0.02 3.26
CA TYR A 282 -14.57 -0.73 2.08
C TYR A 282 -13.92 -2.12 1.99
N TYR A 283 -12.60 -2.21 2.09
CA TYR A 283 -11.87 -3.47 2.00
C TYR A 283 -11.81 -4.25 3.31
N LYS A 284 -12.16 -3.63 4.46
CA LYS A 284 -12.03 -4.22 5.80
C LYS A 284 -10.61 -4.69 6.13
N LEU A 285 -9.62 -4.05 5.50
CA LEU A 285 -8.19 -4.29 5.71
C LEU A 285 -7.56 -3.07 6.38
N GLU A 286 -6.54 -3.30 7.20
CA GLU A 286 -5.70 -2.20 7.65
C GLU A 286 -4.92 -1.66 6.45
N VAL A 287 -4.90 -0.34 6.27
CA VAL A 287 -4.21 0.29 5.14
C VAL A 287 -2.91 0.89 5.68
N MET A 288 -1.78 0.49 5.08
CA MET A 288 -0.45 0.93 5.47
C MET A 288 0.10 1.94 4.46
N ASP A 289 0.45 3.13 4.96
CA ASP A 289 1.10 4.18 4.18
C ASP A 289 2.60 3.88 4.03
N MET A 290 3.01 3.49 2.83
CA MET A 290 4.39 3.11 2.50
C MET A 290 5.24 4.27 1.96
N SER A 291 4.67 5.47 1.85
CA SER A 291 5.34 6.65 1.26
C SER A 291 6.58 7.06 2.05
N LEU A 292 6.49 6.96 3.38
CA LEU A 292 7.58 7.25 4.31
C LEU A 292 8.72 6.22 4.21
N LEU A 293 8.41 5.00 3.78
CA LEU A 293 9.43 3.97 3.54
C LEU A 293 10.15 4.22 2.24
N ARG A 294 9.43 4.54 1.15
CA ARG A 294 10.06 4.98 -0.12
C ARG A 294 11.02 6.14 0.11
N THR A 295 10.61 7.19 0.80
CA THR A 295 11.49 8.35 1.07
C THR A 295 12.75 7.96 1.82
N LYS A 296 12.68 7.05 2.80
CA LYS A 296 13.86 6.53 3.51
C LYS A 296 14.76 5.68 2.60
N THR A 297 14.18 4.86 1.72
CA THR A 297 14.97 4.07 0.76
C THR A 297 15.64 4.99 -0.28
N THR A 298 14.93 5.98 -0.81
CA THR A 298 15.49 6.98 -1.72
C THR A 298 16.58 7.80 -1.02
N LEU A 299 16.39 8.22 0.25
CA LEU A 299 17.41 8.93 1.04
C LEU A 299 18.67 8.08 1.27
N ASN A 300 18.52 6.77 1.45
CA ASN A 300 19.66 5.86 1.54
C ASN A 300 20.34 5.61 0.18
N ASP A 301 19.61 5.73 -0.93
CA ASP A 301 20.15 5.69 -2.30
C ASP A 301 20.73 7.05 -2.77
N ILE A 302 20.47 8.17 -2.08
CA ILE A 302 21.06 9.50 -2.33
C ILE A 302 22.57 9.55 -1.98
N GLY A 303 23.19 8.42 -1.66
CA GLY A 303 24.64 8.24 -1.86
C GLY A 303 25.05 8.28 -3.35
N LYS A 304 24.10 8.21 -4.29
CA LYS A 304 24.33 8.40 -5.73
C LYS A 304 23.90 9.80 -6.16
N SER A 305 24.86 10.52 -6.73
CA SER A 305 24.80 11.90 -7.20
C SER A 305 23.45 12.30 -7.80
N VAL A 306 22.74 13.21 -7.14
CA VAL A 306 21.71 14.03 -7.79
C VAL A 306 22.45 14.99 -8.72
N SER A 307 22.19 14.92 -10.02
CA SER A 307 22.71 15.90 -10.98
C SER A 307 22.06 17.25 -10.70
N CYS A 308 22.76 18.10 -9.96
CA CYS A 308 22.36 19.48 -9.76
C CYS A 308 22.87 20.30 -10.96
N GLU A 309 21.97 20.80 -11.81
CA GLU A 309 22.34 21.77 -12.84
C GLU A 309 22.60 23.12 -12.17
N VAL A 310 23.88 23.38 -11.86
CA VAL A 310 24.31 24.68 -11.35
C VAL A 310 24.40 25.65 -12.52
N LEU A 311 23.35 26.45 -12.72
CA LEU A 311 23.34 27.57 -13.67
C LEU A 311 24.36 28.63 -13.22
N ARG A 312 25.54 28.63 -13.82
CA ARG A 312 26.57 29.64 -13.60
C ARG A 312 26.30 30.84 -14.52
N ILE A 313 25.75 31.90 -13.96
CA ILE A 313 25.48 33.14 -14.70
C ILE A 313 26.79 33.90 -14.88
N TYR A 314 27.29 33.97 -16.12
CA TYR A 314 28.42 34.80 -16.48
C TYR A 314 27.93 36.16 -16.96
N GLY A 315 28.17 37.21 -16.18
CA GLY A 315 27.97 38.58 -16.64
C GLY A 315 29.06 38.97 -17.64
N THR A 316 28.70 39.68 -18.70
CA THR A 316 29.62 40.24 -19.72
C THR A 316 30.57 41.31 -19.17
N SER A 317 30.42 41.71 -17.89
CA SER A 317 31.17 42.80 -17.26
C SER A 317 32.46 42.37 -16.59
N GLY A 318 32.75 41.07 -16.48
CA GLY A 318 33.96 40.55 -15.81
C GLY A 318 34.04 40.85 -14.31
N LYS A 319 32.98 41.38 -13.69
CA LYS A 319 32.92 41.68 -12.26
C LYS A 319 32.50 40.43 -11.48
N ASN A 320 33.29 40.07 -10.46
CA ASN A 320 32.84 39.14 -9.43
C ASN A 320 31.77 39.86 -8.59
N TYR A 321 30.52 39.42 -8.72
CA TYR A 321 29.41 39.95 -7.94
C TYR A 321 29.54 39.43 -6.51
N ASN A 322 29.92 40.32 -5.59
CA ASN A 322 29.85 40.04 -4.16
C ASN A 322 28.38 39.82 -3.74
N THR A 323 28.21 39.08 -2.64
CA THR A 323 26.95 38.52 -2.13
C THR A 323 25.76 39.48 -2.04
N GLU A 324 25.99 40.78 -1.90
CA GLU A 324 24.91 41.79 -1.86
C GLU A 324 24.35 42.13 -3.25
N ALA A 325 25.22 42.36 -4.25
CA ALA A 325 24.77 42.62 -5.63
C ALA A 325 24.07 41.40 -6.26
N MET A 326 24.42 40.19 -5.80
CA MET A 326 23.76 38.95 -6.19
C MET A 326 22.31 38.88 -5.70
N LYS A 327 21.99 39.46 -4.53
CA LYS A 327 20.61 39.50 -4.00
C LYS A 327 19.72 40.38 -4.86
N ASP A 328 20.21 41.53 -5.32
CA ASP A 328 19.46 42.44 -6.19
C ASP A 328 19.23 41.81 -7.58
N LEU A 329 20.22 41.09 -8.11
CA LEU A 329 20.09 40.34 -9.35
C LEU A 329 19.07 39.20 -9.22
N MET A 330 19.14 38.40 -8.14
CA MET A 330 18.16 37.34 -7.86
C MET A 330 16.73 37.91 -7.78
N SER A 331 16.56 39.03 -7.08
CA SER A 331 15.26 39.71 -6.96
C SER A 331 14.72 40.12 -8.32
N SER A 332 15.60 40.60 -9.21
CA SER A 332 15.26 41.01 -10.57
C SER A 332 14.91 39.81 -11.47
N ILE A 333 15.61 38.68 -11.31
CA ILE A 333 15.33 37.43 -12.04
C ILE A 333 13.98 36.85 -11.58
N ILE A 334 13.74 36.73 -10.27
CA ILE A 334 12.46 36.26 -9.72
C ILE A 334 11.30 37.12 -10.25
N LYS A 335 11.50 38.43 -10.35
CA LYS A 335 10.49 39.38 -10.84
C LYS A 335 10.22 39.23 -12.35
N ASN A 336 11.23 38.91 -13.15
CA ASN A 336 11.11 38.88 -14.62
C ASN A 336 10.83 37.47 -15.18
N THR A 337 11.30 36.40 -14.53
CA THR A 337 11.11 35.01 -15.00
C THR A 337 10.16 34.20 -14.14
N GLY A 338 9.78 34.70 -12.95
CA GLY A 338 8.84 34.02 -12.06
C GLY A 338 9.40 32.78 -11.34
N ILE A 339 10.67 32.43 -11.54
CA ILE A 339 11.31 31.26 -10.93
C ILE A 339 11.59 31.58 -9.46
N ARG A 340 10.95 30.86 -8.53
CA ARG A 340 11.17 31.01 -7.09
C ARG A 340 12.19 29.99 -6.58
N LYS A 341 12.97 30.41 -5.58
CA LYS A 341 13.82 29.49 -4.81
C LYS A 341 12.90 28.57 -4.01
N VAL A 342 13.05 27.26 -4.20
CA VAL A 342 12.45 26.25 -3.32
C VAL A 342 13.36 26.20 -2.09
N GLU A 343 12.80 26.49 -0.91
CA GLU A 343 13.50 26.32 0.38
C GLU A 343 13.48 24.87 0.84
#